data_AF-A0A429FGE4-F1
#
_entry.id   AF-A0A429FGE4-F1
#
_cell.length_a   1.000
_cell.length_b   1.000
_cell.length_c   1.000
_cell.angle_alpha   90.00
_cell.angle_beta   90.00
_cell.angle_gamma   90.00
#
_symmetry.space_group_name_H-M   'P 1'
#
loop_
_entity.id
_entity.type
_entity.pdbx_description
1 polymer ?
#
loop_
_entity_poly.entity_id
_entity_poly.type
_entity_poly.pdbx_seq_one_letter_code
_entity_poly.pdbx_strand_id
1 'polypeptide(L)'
;MTYVLAQTFTDEVMTRLDSYDHAAHHANSTSPQQLAQAVLLLTGALRALLDQHQIDTNGDCEACPRPRWRRRTRCQLPLKLNVLLTDLSNIAEATGRHALRPTS
;
A
#
# COMPACT_ATOMS: atom_id res chain seq x y z
N MET A 1 -13.05 -0.31 -20.98
CA MET A 1 -13.02 -1.63 -20.31
C MET A 1 -13.50 -1.45 -18.87
N THR A 2 -14.66 -2.04 -18.54
CA THR A 2 -14.85 -2.89 -17.35
C THR A 2 -14.63 -2.32 -15.95
N TYR A 3 -15.49 -1.39 -15.51
CA TYR A 3 -15.61 -1.01 -14.08
C TYR A 3 -15.77 -2.26 -13.18
N VAL A 4 -16.55 -3.24 -13.63
CA VAL A 4 -16.75 -4.51 -12.93
C VAL A 4 -15.44 -5.30 -12.76
N LEU A 5 -14.60 -5.41 -13.79
CA LEU A 5 -13.30 -6.11 -13.66
C LEU A 5 -12.33 -5.35 -12.76
N ALA A 6 -12.34 -4.02 -12.79
CA ALA A 6 -11.51 -3.20 -11.91
C ALA A 6 -11.94 -3.36 -10.45
N GLN A 7 -13.25 -3.43 -10.19
CA GLN A 7 -13.81 -3.68 -8.86
C GLN A 7 -13.44 -5.07 -8.35
N THR A 8 -13.69 -6.13 -9.14
CA THR A 8 -13.35 -7.52 -8.76
C THR A 8 -11.85 -7.68 -8.50
N PHE A 9 -11.00 -7.08 -9.34
CA PHE A 9 -9.55 -7.08 -9.10
C PHE A 9 -9.17 -6.37 -7.80
N THR A 10 -9.80 -5.23 -7.50
CA THR A 10 -9.57 -4.49 -6.26
C THR A 10 -9.97 -5.32 -5.05
N ASP A 11 -11.14 -5.96 -5.08
CA ASP A 11 -11.65 -6.80 -4.00
C ASP A 11 -10.76 -8.02 -3.75
N GLU A 12 -10.25 -8.65 -4.82
CA GLU A 12 -9.34 -9.79 -4.73
C GLU A 12 -7.98 -9.38 -4.13
N VAL A 13 -7.44 -8.23 -4.55
CA VAL A 13 -6.21 -7.67 -3.98
C VAL A 13 -6.41 -7.35 -2.49
N MET A 14 -7.50 -6.69 -2.12
CA MET A 14 -7.80 -6.36 -0.72
C MET A 14 -7.95 -7.61 0.14
N THR A 15 -8.70 -8.61 -0.32
CA THR A 15 -8.86 -9.89 0.38
C THR A 15 -7.51 -10.56 0.64
N ARG A 16 -6.60 -10.47 -0.33
CA ARG A 16 -5.27 -11.07 -0.22
C ARG A 16 -4.36 -10.31 0.74
N LEU A 17 -4.46 -8.97 0.74
CA LEU A 17 -3.78 -8.12 1.72
C LEU A 17 -4.27 -8.40 3.14
N ASP A 18 -5.59 -8.49 3.35
CA ASP A 18 -6.19 -8.80 4.65
C ASP A 18 -5.76 -10.19 5.14
N SER A 19 -5.66 -11.17 4.24
CA SER A 19 -5.14 -12.50 4.57
C SER A 19 -3.68 -12.45 5.03
N TYR A 20 -2.84 -11.59 4.43
CA TYR A 20 -1.44 -11.44 4.84
C TYR A 20 -1.31 -10.69 6.15
N ASP A 21 -2.14 -9.66 6.37
CA ASP A 21 -2.19 -8.92 7.62
C ASP A 21 -2.63 -9.81 8.79
N HIS A 22 -3.70 -10.58 8.57
CA HIS A 22 -4.16 -11.59 9.53
C HIS A 22 -3.08 -12.64 9.83
N ALA A 23 -2.41 -13.15 8.79
CA ALA A 23 -1.30 -14.10 8.91
C ALA A 23 -0.10 -13.55 9.69
N ALA A 24 0.25 -12.28 9.48
CA ALA A 24 1.33 -11.59 10.19
C ALA A 24 0.98 -11.39 11.68
N HIS A 25 -0.28 -11.05 11.99
CA HIS A 25 -0.76 -10.89 13.36
C HIS A 25 -0.95 -12.23 14.11
N HIS A 26 -1.15 -13.34 13.39
CA HIS A 26 -1.39 -14.67 13.94
C HIS A 26 -0.26 -15.63 13.58
N ALA A 27 0.99 -15.22 13.84
CA ALA A 27 2.27 -15.84 13.45
C ALA A 27 2.44 -17.36 13.71
N ASN A 28 1.49 -18.02 14.37
CA ASN A 28 1.49 -19.46 14.63
C ASN A 28 0.94 -20.33 13.48
N SER A 29 0.30 -19.76 12.44
CA SER A 29 -0.36 -20.56 11.38
C SER A 29 0.17 -20.36 9.95
N THR A 30 1.13 -19.46 9.74
CA THR A 30 1.56 -19.07 8.38
C THR A 30 2.88 -19.72 8.00
N SER A 31 2.91 -20.40 6.85
CA SER A 31 4.17 -20.98 6.34
C SER A 31 5.11 -19.89 5.82
N PRO A 32 6.44 -20.01 6.03
CA PRO A 32 7.43 -19.07 5.49
C PRO A 32 7.34 -18.87 3.97
N GLN A 33 6.88 -19.88 3.23
CA GLN A 33 6.66 -19.80 1.78
C GLN A 33 5.51 -18.87 1.40
N GLN A 34 4.40 -18.88 2.14
CA GLN A 34 3.28 -17.96 1.90
C GLN A 34 3.70 -16.51 2.14
N LEU A 35 4.50 -16.27 3.18
CA LEU A 35 5.04 -14.93 3.46
C LEU A 35 6.02 -14.48 2.38
N ALA A 36 6.94 -15.35 1.93
CA ALA A 36 7.86 -15.04 0.85
C ALA A 36 7.12 -14.68 -0.45
N GLN A 37 6.07 -15.42 -0.80
CA GLN A 37 5.24 -15.12 -1.97
C GLN A 37 4.51 -13.78 -1.84
N ALA A 38 4.01 -13.45 -0.64
CA ALA A 38 3.38 -12.17 -0.36
C ALA A 38 4.35 -11.00 -0.57
N VAL A 39 5.56 -11.09 -0.02
CA VAL A 39 6.61 -10.08 -0.18
C VAL A 39 6.96 -9.87 -1.64
N LEU A 40 7.10 -10.93 -2.43
CA LEU A 40 7.37 -10.84 -3.87
C LEU A 40 6.26 -10.12 -4.63
N LEU A 41 4.99 -10.46 -4.36
CA LEU A 41 3.83 -9.82 -4.99
C LEU A 41 3.74 -8.33 -4.64
N LEU A 42 3.87 -7.98 -3.36
CA LEU A 42 3.84 -6.61 -2.89
C LEU A 42 4.97 -5.77 -3.47
N THR A 43 6.18 -6.33 -3.50
CA THR A 43 7.34 -5.66 -4.10
C THR A 43 7.15 -5.44 -5.59
N GLY A 44 6.60 -6.44 -6.30
CA GLY A 44 6.26 -6.32 -7.72
C GLY A 44 5.20 -5.25 -7.99
N ALA A 45 4.13 -5.23 -7.21
CA ALA A 45 3.07 -4.24 -7.31
C ALA A 45 3.59 -2.82 -7.05
N LEU A 46 4.41 -2.64 -6.01
CA LEU A 46 5.00 -1.35 -5.70
C LEU A 46 5.93 -0.86 -6.82
N ARG A 47 6.75 -1.74 -7.40
CA ARG A 47 7.60 -1.40 -8.55
C ARG A 47 6.79 -0.98 -9.76
N ALA A 48 5.74 -1.72 -10.10
CA ALA A 48 4.85 -1.38 -11.22
C ALA A 48 4.16 -0.02 -11.00
N LEU A 49 3.75 0.25 -9.76
CA LEU A 49 3.10 1.50 -9.40
C LEU A 49 4.06 2.69 -9.43
N LEU A 50 5.32 2.51 -9.01
CA LEU A 50 6.37 3.52 -9.17
C LEU A 50 6.69 3.79 -10.64
N ASP A 51 6.72 2.75 -11.48
CA ASP A 51 6.98 2.88 -12.92
C ASP A 51 5.84 3.64 -13.65
N GLN A 52 4.59 3.38 -13.28
CA GLN A 52 3.45 4.16 -13.77
C GLN A 52 3.53 5.64 -13.36
N HIS A 53 4.15 5.93 -12.22
CA HIS A 53 4.30 7.25 -11.66
C HIS A 53 5.71 7.83 -11.87
N GLN A 54 6.36 7.55 -13.01
CA GLN A 54 7.63 8.18 -13.35
C GLN A 54 7.54 9.71 -13.22
N ILE A 55 8.46 10.26 -12.43
CA ILE A 55 8.48 11.67 -12.04
C ILE A 55 9.48 12.40 -12.95
N ASP A 56 9.09 13.54 -13.50
CA ASP A 56 10.00 14.40 -14.27
C ASP A 56 10.92 15.25 -13.37
N THR A 57 11.82 16.04 -13.97
CA THR A 57 12.73 16.93 -13.23
C THR A 57 12.01 17.99 -12.37
N ASN A 58 10.71 18.23 -12.60
CA ASN A 58 9.91 19.21 -11.86
C ASN A 58 9.05 18.56 -10.76
N GLY A 59 9.09 17.23 -10.62
CA GLY A 59 8.26 16.52 -9.66
C GLY A 59 6.86 16.15 -10.19
N ASP A 60 6.61 16.27 -11.50
CA ASP A 60 5.30 16.02 -12.11
C ASP A 60 5.17 14.60 -12.67
N CYS A 61 3.92 14.12 -12.78
CA CYS A 61 3.56 12.75 -13.16
C CYS A 61 2.37 12.74 -14.14
N GLU A 62 2.37 11.88 -15.16
CA GLU A 62 1.27 11.77 -16.14
C GLU A 62 0.11 10.89 -15.66
N ALA A 63 0.37 9.94 -14.75
CA ALA A 63 -0.64 9.02 -14.21
C ALA A 63 -1.58 9.66 -13.17
N CYS A 64 -1.20 10.81 -12.62
CA CYS A 64 -1.92 11.49 -11.56
C CYS A 64 -3.17 12.18 -12.13
N PRO A 65 -4.36 12.06 -11.50
CA PRO A 65 -5.57 12.70 -11.99
C PRO A 65 -5.39 14.22 -12.04
N ARG A 66 -5.67 14.82 -13.20
CA ARG A 66 -5.47 16.25 -13.46
C ARG A 66 -6.69 16.91 -14.10
N PRO A 67 -7.03 18.17 -13.73
CA PRO A 67 -8.03 18.94 -14.44
C PRO A 67 -7.61 19.16 -15.90
N ARG A 68 -8.58 19.17 -16.83
CA ARG A 68 -8.31 19.28 -18.29
C ARG A 68 -7.50 20.52 -18.68
N TRP A 69 -7.52 21.58 -17.87
CA TRP A 69 -6.76 22.82 -18.10
C TRP A 69 -5.31 22.79 -17.60
N ARG A 70 -4.89 21.75 -16.85
CA ARG A 70 -3.49 21.60 -16.41
C ARG A 70 -2.81 20.50 -17.21
N ARG A 71 -1.73 20.87 -17.91
CA ARG A 71 -0.85 19.91 -18.58
C ARG A 71 0.01 19.11 -17.61
N ARG A 72 0.32 19.61 -16.41
CA ARG A 72 1.14 18.89 -15.42
C ARG A 72 0.62 19.11 -14.00
N THR A 73 0.72 18.05 -13.19
CA THR A 73 0.34 18.00 -11.77
C THR A 73 1.45 17.31 -11.01
N ARG A 74 1.82 17.87 -9.85
CA ARG A 74 2.80 17.25 -8.94
C ARG A 74 2.40 15.83 -8.62
N CYS A 75 3.36 14.92 -8.69
CA CYS A 75 3.13 13.54 -8.34
C CYS A 75 2.68 13.43 -6.89
N GLN A 76 1.47 12.90 -6.67
CA GLN A 76 0.96 12.69 -5.32
C GLN A 76 1.43 11.36 -4.73
N LEU A 77 2.01 10.47 -5.54
CA LEU A 77 2.40 9.15 -5.08
C LEU A 77 3.44 9.19 -3.95
N PRO A 78 4.57 9.92 -4.04
CA PRO A 78 5.55 9.95 -2.96
C PRO A 78 4.96 10.43 -1.64
N LEU A 79 4.11 11.46 -1.69
CA LEU A 79 3.43 11.99 -0.52
C LEU A 79 2.50 10.93 0.11
N LYS A 80 1.67 10.28 -0.71
CA LYS A 80 0.76 9.22 -0.24
C LYS A 80 1.52 8.02 0.33
N LEU A 81 2.61 7.62 -0.33
CA LEU A 81 3.46 6.52 0.13
C LEU A 81 4.14 6.86 1.46
N ASN A 82 4.62 8.10 1.62
CA ASN A 82 5.22 8.57 2.87
C ASN A 82 4.21 8.56 4.04
N VAL A 83 2.98 9.01 3.81
CA VAL A 83 1.91 8.93 4.82
C VAL A 83 1.65 7.47 5.21
N LEU A 84 1.48 6.58 4.24
CA LEU A 84 1.25 5.16 4.50
C LEU A 84 2.40 4.52 5.30
N LEU A 85 3.66 4.79 4.94
CA LEU A 85 4.82 4.26 5.65
C LEU A 85 4.94 4.82 7.07
N THR A 86 4.60 6.09 7.27
CA THR A 86 4.59 6.73 8.59
C THR A 86 3.50 6.14 9.47
N ASP A 87 2.28 5.98 8.93
CA ASP A 87 1.15 5.38 9.66
C ASP A 87 1.42 3.92 10.03
N LEU A 88 2.00 3.13 9.11
CA LEU A 88 2.45 1.76 9.41
C LEU A 88 3.51 1.72 10.50
N SER A 89 4.45 2.67 10.51
CA SER A 89 5.47 2.78 11.55
C SER A 89 4.85 3.12 12.91
N ASN A 90 3.86 4.03 12.93
CA ASN A 90 3.10 4.39 14.13
C ASN A 90 2.27 3.22 14.67
N ILE A 91 1.68 2.39 13.80
CA ILE A 91 0.94 1.18 14.19
C ILE A 91 1.89 0.12 14.78
N ALA A 92 3.08 -0.04 14.18
CA ALA A 92 4.13 -0.91 14.72
C ALA A 92 4.64 -0.44 16.09
N GLU A 93 4.69 0.87 16.33
CA GLU A 93 5.02 1.43 17.64
C GLU A 93 3.87 1.31 18.66
N ALA A 94 2.61 1.46 18.24
CA ALA A 94 1.45 1.31 19.12
C ALA A 94 1.25 -0.14 19.62
N THR A 95 1.67 -1.12 18.82
CA THR A 95 1.73 -2.54 19.23
C THR A 95 2.95 -2.85 20.11
N GLY A 96 3.89 -1.91 20.24
CA GLY A 96 5.04 -1.96 21.14
C GLY A 96 4.75 -1.34 22.51
N ARG A 97 4.73 -2.18 23.55
CA ARG A 97 4.95 -1.86 24.98
C ARG A 97 4.00 -0.92 25.74
N HIS A 98 3.02 -0.24 25.13
CA HIS A 98 2.14 0.68 25.88
C HIS A 98 0.63 0.41 25.82
N ALA A 99 0.16 -0.69 25.21
CA ALA A 99 -1.27 -0.99 25.09
C ALA A 99 -1.95 -1.57 26.35
N LEU A 100 -1.23 -1.74 27.48
CA LEU A 100 -1.80 -2.29 28.72
C LEU A 100 -1.56 -1.36 29.90
N ARG A 101 -2.32 -0.27 29.98
CA ARG A 101 -2.63 0.34 31.28
C ARG A 101 -4.14 0.48 31.38
N PRO A 102 -4.83 -0.38 32.17
CA PRO A 102 -6.21 -0.13 32.53
C PRO A 102 -6.23 1.18 33.31
N THR A 103 -7.01 2.16 32.83
CA THR A 103 -7.44 3.28 33.66
C THR A 103 -8.36 2.72 34.74
N SER A 104 -7.82 2.62 35.94
CA SER A 104 -8.58 2.55 37.20
C SER A 104 -9.50 3.74 37.35
#